data_AF-A0AB74CHG4-F1
#
_entry.id   AF-A0AB74CHG4-F1
#
_cell.length_a   1.000
_cell.length_b   1.000
_cell.length_c   1.000
_cell.angle_alpha   90.00
_cell.angle_beta   90.00
_cell.angle_gamma   90.00
#
_symmetry.space_group_name_H-M   'P 1'
#
loop_
_entity.id
_entity.type
_entity.pdbx_description
1 polymer ?
#
loop_
_entity_poly.entity_id
_entity_poly.type
_entity_poly.pdbx_seq_one_letter_code
_entity_poly.pdbx_strand_id
1 'polypeptide(L)'
;MKTTTRIHTNDSDAVIIGLYIIFFIYFSVNRGKSYRGHHKHLPWHVLAGITELTLYYCNFNCTLLAVLACYVQSLTSLSLVKRLPNGYPPHTRPAYQGGNILRMYQILVAYTTQNPIDYHDAIVPLHSFIYTRIIIFLFGTMGPSLSFSKNVNSPFVYAEAVFGGALIAIGHCTRPSAIIVYLLLVHAVGRVSTFAGWRAWVGRTKKPPQDPGLLVKILKFVGFFKDHEDWADEKVASSHETPQIGNLPMDKLGHQYTRLGFEG
;
A
#
# COMPACT_ATOMS: atom_id res chain seq x y z
N MET A 1 -16.91 2.26 30.44
CA MET A 1 -16.40 2.07 29.07
C MET A 1 -16.75 0.65 28.65
N LYS A 2 -17.68 0.43 27.71
CA LYS A 2 -18.07 -0.93 27.30
C LYS A 2 -16.96 -1.50 26.40
N THR A 3 -16.22 -2.47 26.91
CA THR A 3 -15.33 -3.34 26.14
C THR A 3 -16.19 -4.22 25.22
N THR A 4 -16.09 -4.01 23.92
CA THR A 4 -16.72 -4.84 22.89
C THR A 4 -16.02 -6.19 22.82
N THR A 5 -16.78 -7.26 22.69
CA THR A 5 -16.25 -8.60 22.48
C THR A 5 -15.51 -8.63 21.14
N ARG A 6 -14.21 -8.96 21.18
CA ARG A 6 -13.36 -9.06 20.00
C ARG A 6 -13.88 -10.17 19.09
N ILE A 7 -13.94 -9.89 17.79
CA ILE A 7 -14.36 -10.90 16.82
C ILE A 7 -13.22 -11.87 16.61
N HIS A 8 -13.47 -13.14 16.92
CA HIS A 8 -12.62 -14.21 16.44
C HIS A 8 -12.87 -14.40 14.96
N THR A 9 -11.93 -13.92 14.15
CA THR A 9 -11.82 -14.29 12.74
C THR A 9 -10.77 -15.39 12.58
N ASN A 10 -10.56 -15.83 11.34
CA ASN A 10 -9.57 -16.85 11.00
C ASN A 10 -8.12 -16.32 11.15
N ASP A 11 -7.96 -15.01 11.36
CA ASP A 11 -6.67 -14.37 11.56
C ASP A 11 -6.20 -14.50 13.01
N SER A 12 -5.02 -15.08 13.19
CA SER A 12 -4.35 -15.08 14.48
C SER A 12 -3.74 -13.71 14.73
N ASP A 13 -4.33 -12.95 15.65
CA ASP A 13 -3.80 -11.67 16.11
C ASP A 13 -2.34 -11.76 16.55
N ALA A 14 -1.97 -12.88 17.20
CA ALA A 14 -0.61 -13.14 17.63
C ALA A 14 0.36 -13.21 16.43
N VAL A 15 -0.06 -13.85 15.33
CA VAL A 15 0.73 -13.94 14.10
C VAL A 15 0.87 -12.56 13.46
N ILE A 16 -0.22 -11.80 13.33
CA ILE A 16 -0.20 -10.46 12.72
C ILE A 16 0.67 -9.48 13.52
N ILE A 17 0.51 -9.45 14.85
CA ILE A 17 1.33 -8.63 15.74
C ILE A 17 2.80 -9.07 15.67
N GLY A 18 3.06 -10.38 15.69
CA GLY A 18 4.42 -10.94 15.53
C GLY A 18 5.07 -10.49 14.21
N LEU A 19 4.33 -10.49 13.11
CA LEU A 19 4.81 -10.01 11.81
C LEU A 19 5.11 -8.50 11.82
N TYR A 20 4.27 -7.68 12.47
CA TYR A 20 4.57 -6.26 12.66
C TYR A 20 5.87 -6.06 13.46
N ILE A 21 6.09 -6.84 14.52
CA ILE A 21 7.32 -6.80 15.32
C ILE A 21 8.53 -7.18 14.45
N ILE A 22 8.44 -8.25 13.66
CA ILE A 22 9.51 -8.66 12.74
C ILE A 22 9.84 -7.53 11.76
N PHE A 23 8.84 -6.89 11.14
CA PHE A 23 9.10 -5.78 10.23
C PHE A 23 9.64 -4.53 10.92
N PHE A 24 9.27 -4.29 12.18
CA PHE A 24 9.86 -3.23 12.98
C PHE A 24 11.34 -3.50 13.31
N ILE A 25 11.68 -4.74 13.67
CA ILE A 25 13.07 -5.17 13.87
C ILE A 25 13.85 -5.02 12.57
N TYR A 26 13.29 -5.48 11.45
CA TYR A 26 13.89 -5.32 10.12
C TYR A 26 14.20 -3.85 9.81
N PHE A 27 13.25 -2.95 10.04
CA PHE A 27 13.44 -1.51 9.86
C PHE A 27 14.53 -0.95 10.80
N SER A 28 14.54 -1.39 12.06
CA SER A 28 15.50 -0.95 13.07
C SER A 28 16.94 -1.40 12.75
N VAL A 29 17.14 -2.67 12.36
CA VAL A 29 18.46 -3.21 11.95
C VAL A 29 18.98 -2.50 10.70
N ASN A 30 18.09 -2.13 9.79
CA ASN A 30 18.44 -1.31 8.64
C ASN A 30 18.66 0.18 8.99
N ARG A 31 18.74 0.53 10.29
CA ARG A 31 18.99 1.87 10.83
C ARG A 31 18.00 2.92 10.32
N GLY A 32 16.75 2.52 10.18
CA GLY A 32 15.69 3.39 9.64
C GLY A 32 15.82 3.72 8.16
N LYS A 33 16.78 3.11 7.44
CA LYS A 33 16.82 3.17 5.98
C LYS A 33 15.64 2.39 5.44
N SER A 34 14.81 3.08 4.66
CA SER A 34 13.70 2.48 3.93
C SER A 34 14.01 2.51 2.43
N TYR A 35 13.34 1.65 1.68
CA TYR A 35 13.37 1.59 0.20
C TYR A 35 12.69 2.78 -0.48
N ARG A 36 12.50 3.86 0.28
CA ARG A 36 11.83 5.07 -0.13
C ARG A 36 12.57 6.25 0.50
N GLY A 37 12.90 7.24 -0.32
CA GLY A 37 13.49 8.49 0.12
C GLY A 37 12.55 9.24 1.06
N HIS A 38 13.11 10.17 1.84
CA HIS A 38 12.33 10.95 2.80
C HIS A 38 11.12 11.61 2.12
N HIS A 39 9.93 11.42 2.70
CA HIS A 39 8.70 12.04 2.23
C HIS A 39 7.98 12.67 3.41
N LYS A 40 7.62 13.95 3.30
CA LYS A 40 7.00 14.74 4.39
C LYS A 40 5.74 14.11 5.00
N HIS A 41 5.02 13.29 4.24
CA HIS A 41 3.80 12.62 4.70
C HIS A 41 4.04 11.24 5.33
N LEU A 42 5.25 10.68 5.23
CA LEU A 42 5.56 9.33 5.73
C LEU A 42 5.47 9.21 7.27
N PRO A 43 5.96 10.17 8.08
CA PRO A 43 5.81 10.07 9.54
C PRO A 43 4.33 10.08 9.97
N TRP A 44 3.53 10.96 9.37
CA TRP A 44 2.08 11.04 9.64
C TRP A 44 1.35 9.77 9.23
N HIS A 45 1.71 9.18 8.09
CA HIS A 45 1.17 7.91 7.63
C HIS A 45 1.41 6.79 8.64
N VAL A 46 2.64 6.67 9.14
CA VAL A 46 3.03 5.64 10.11
C VAL A 46 2.36 5.87 11.46
N LEU A 47 2.41 7.10 11.99
CA LEU A 47 1.79 7.44 13.27
C LEU A 47 0.28 7.19 13.27
N ALA A 48 -0.40 7.58 12.19
CA ALA A 48 -1.84 7.36 12.06
C ALA A 48 -2.17 5.86 11.98
N GLY A 49 -1.41 5.08 11.20
CA GLY A 49 -1.58 3.62 11.14
C GLY A 49 -1.36 2.94 12.50
N ILE A 50 -0.29 3.31 13.22
CA ILE A 50 -0.03 2.77 14.57
C ILE A 50 -1.14 3.14 15.54
N THR A 51 -1.61 4.39 15.51
CA THR A 51 -2.70 4.86 16.38
C THR A 51 -3.97 4.05 16.15
N GLU A 52 -4.37 3.88 14.89
CA GLU A 52 -5.56 3.14 14.51
C GLU A 52 -5.47 1.66 14.93
N LEU A 53 -4.33 1.01 14.65
CA LEU A 53 -4.07 -0.37 15.06
C LEU A 53 -4.08 -0.52 16.58
N THR A 54 -3.47 0.42 17.32
CA THR A 54 -3.44 0.37 18.79
C THR A 54 -4.85 0.45 19.37
N LEU A 55 -5.68 1.38 18.89
CA LEU A 55 -7.07 1.50 19.32
C LEU A 55 -7.84 0.19 19.06
N TYR A 56 -7.67 -0.39 17.88
CA TYR A 56 -8.30 -1.66 17.54
C TYR A 56 -7.83 -2.82 18.43
N TYR A 57 -6.52 -3.05 18.53
CA TYR A 57 -5.94 -4.16 19.28
C TYR A 57 -6.12 -4.04 20.80
N CYS A 58 -6.29 -2.82 21.32
CA CYS A 58 -6.67 -2.59 22.71
C CYS A 58 -8.19 -2.68 22.97
N ASN A 59 -8.97 -3.19 22.01
CA ASN A 59 -10.42 -3.41 22.10
C ASN A 59 -11.23 -2.13 22.39
N PHE A 60 -10.80 -0.98 21.86
CA PHE A 60 -11.63 0.21 21.84
C PHE A 60 -12.70 0.07 20.75
N ASN A 61 -13.89 0.66 20.97
CA ASN A 61 -14.87 0.85 19.89
C ASN A 61 -14.30 1.76 18.79
N CYS A 62 -14.94 1.79 17.63
CA CYS A 62 -14.58 2.74 16.58
C CYS A 62 -14.85 4.17 17.06
N THR A 63 -13.79 4.86 17.50
CA THR A 63 -13.85 6.23 18.01
C THR A 63 -13.65 7.25 16.89
N LEU A 64 -13.98 8.51 17.15
CA LEU A 64 -13.64 9.60 16.24
C LEU A 64 -12.12 9.67 15.99
N LEU A 65 -11.30 9.35 16.99
CA LEU A 65 -9.84 9.27 16.83
C LEU A 65 -9.44 8.17 15.83
N ALA A 66 -10.10 7.00 15.86
CA ALA A 66 -9.87 5.94 14.88
C ALA A 66 -10.25 6.37 13.46
N VAL A 67 -11.37 7.10 13.30
CA VAL A 67 -11.79 7.68 12.01
C VAL A 67 -10.74 8.67 11.50
N LEU A 68 -10.32 9.61 12.34
CA LEU A 68 -9.30 10.61 11.98
C LEU A 68 -7.97 9.94 11.61
N ALA A 69 -7.54 8.93 12.38
CA ALA A 69 -6.34 8.17 12.09
C ALA A 69 -6.44 7.43 10.74
N CYS A 70 -7.56 6.75 10.47
CA CYS A 70 -7.79 6.08 9.20
C CYS A 70 -7.74 7.06 8.01
N TYR A 71 -8.38 8.22 8.14
CA TYR A 71 -8.36 9.26 7.10
C TYR A 71 -6.97 9.84 6.89
N VAL A 72 -6.24 10.19 7.96
CA VAL A 72 -4.87 10.70 7.85
C VAL A 72 -3.97 9.65 7.19
N GLN A 73 -4.06 8.39 7.62
CA GLN A 73 -3.29 7.31 7.02
C GLN A 73 -3.63 7.14 5.54
N SER A 74 -4.92 7.13 5.18
CA SER A 74 -5.39 6.91 3.82
C SER A 74 -5.01 8.05 2.88
N LEU A 75 -5.19 9.31 3.30
CA LEU A 75 -4.85 10.50 2.51
C LEU A 75 -3.34 10.66 2.33
N THR A 76 -2.57 10.40 3.39
CA THR A 76 -1.10 10.39 3.29
C THR A 76 -0.62 9.25 2.38
N SER A 77 -1.31 8.10 2.38
CA SER A 77 -1.06 7.00 1.46
C SER A 77 -1.29 7.40 0.00
N LEU A 78 -2.41 8.06 -0.32
CA LEU A 78 -2.66 8.58 -1.68
C LEU A 78 -1.55 9.54 -2.13
N SER A 79 -1.13 10.43 -1.24
CA SER A 79 -0.04 11.39 -1.50
C SER A 79 1.30 10.69 -1.74
N LEU A 80 1.58 9.64 -0.98
CA LEU A 80 2.74 8.78 -1.15
C LEU A 80 2.66 8.05 -2.50
N VAL A 81 1.57 7.37 -2.79
CA VAL A 81 1.44 6.50 -3.97
C VAL A 81 1.53 7.26 -5.29
N LYS A 82 1.07 8.53 -5.34
CA LYS A 82 1.19 9.38 -6.52
C LYS A 82 2.59 9.47 -7.11
N ARG A 83 3.63 9.39 -6.26
CA ARG A 83 5.05 9.47 -6.67
C ARG A 83 5.76 8.13 -6.53
N LEU A 84 5.03 7.03 -6.40
CA LEU A 84 5.64 5.71 -6.26
C LEU A 84 6.34 5.35 -7.57
N PRO A 85 7.67 5.11 -7.54
CA PRO A 85 8.43 4.69 -8.71
C PRO A 85 8.52 3.16 -8.82
N ASN A 86 8.22 2.44 -7.73
CA ASN A 86 8.30 0.99 -7.68
C ASN A 86 7.08 0.36 -8.35
N GLY A 87 7.31 -0.74 -9.06
CA GLY A 87 6.26 -1.48 -9.76
C GLY A 87 5.87 -0.87 -11.10
N TYR A 88 4.78 -1.39 -11.68
CA TYR A 88 4.17 -0.81 -12.87
C TYR A 88 3.09 0.21 -12.47
N PRO A 89 3.27 1.52 -12.69
CA PRO A 89 2.41 2.54 -12.10
C PRO A 89 0.91 2.42 -12.42
N PRO A 90 0.49 2.09 -13.66
CA PRO A 90 -0.92 1.90 -14.01
C PRO A 90 -1.63 0.76 -13.27
N HIS A 91 -0.90 -0.23 -12.73
CA HIS A 91 -1.47 -1.33 -11.94
C HIS A 91 -1.27 -1.11 -10.44
N THR A 92 -0.05 -0.71 -10.08
CA THR A 92 0.39 -0.60 -8.68
C THR A 92 -0.29 0.56 -7.95
N ARG A 93 -0.40 1.73 -8.59
CA ARG A 93 -0.99 2.92 -7.93
C ARG A 93 -2.48 2.73 -7.67
N PRO A 94 -3.30 2.26 -8.63
CA PRO A 94 -4.72 2.03 -8.37
C PRO A 94 -4.99 0.95 -7.32
N ALA A 95 -4.15 -0.08 -7.22
CA ALA A 95 -4.25 -1.09 -6.16
C ALA A 95 -4.17 -0.45 -4.76
N TYR A 96 -3.16 0.39 -4.52
CA TYR A 96 -3.08 1.15 -3.27
C TYR A 96 -4.24 2.13 -3.11
N GLN A 97 -4.52 2.95 -4.14
CA GLN A 97 -5.51 4.02 -4.04
C GLN A 97 -6.92 3.47 -3.77
N GLY A 98 -7.32 2.40 -4.46
CA GLY A 98 -8.60 1.72 -4.28
C GLY A 98 -8.78 1.20 -2.85
N GLY A 99 -7.73 0.57 -2.29
CA GLY A 99 -7.76 0.10 -0.90
C GLY A 99 -7.93 1.25 0.11
N ASN A 100 -7.22 2.36 -0.07
CA ASN A 100 -7.34 3.51 0.85
C ASN A 100 -8.71 4.20 0.74
N ILE A 101 -9.32 4.26 -0.45
CA ILE A 101 -10.68 4.78 -0.64
C ILE A 101 -11.70 3.86 0.05
N LEU A 102 -11.58 2.54 -0.13
CA LEU A 102 -12.45 1.56 0.51
C LEU A 102 -12.41 1.72 2.04
N ARG A 103 -11.21 1.84 2.62
CA ARG A 103 -11.03 1.98 4.07
C ARG A 103 -11.69 3.24 4.63
N MET A 104 -11.55 4.39 3.96
CA MET A 104 -12.21 5.64 4.38
C MET A 104 -13.73 5.47 4.44
N TYR A 105 -14.32 4.71 3.51
CA TYR A 105 -15.73 4.37 3.56
C TYR A 105 -16.06 3.40 4.71
N GLN A 106 -15.32 2.29 4.83
CA GLN A 106 -15.57 1.27 5.85
C GLN A 106 -15.45 1.81 7.27
N ILE A 107 -14.47 2.68 7.56
CA ILE A 107 -14.31 3.25 8.91
C ILE A 107 -15.46 4.19 9.28
N LEU A 108 -16.03 4.91 8.31
CA LEU A 108 -17.23 5.72 8.54
C LEU A 108 -18.43 4.85 8.87
N VAL A 109 -18.62 3.75 8.13
CA VAL A 109 -19.68 2.78 8.43
C VAL A 109 -19.47 2.20 9.83
N ALA A 110 -18.25 1.78 10.17
CA ALA A 110 -17.93 1.28 11.50
C ALA A 110 -18.21 2.29 12.61
N TYR A 111 -17.94 3.58 12.36
CA TYR A 111 -18.21 4.65 13.30
C TYR A 111 -19.71 4.92 13.47
N THR A 112 -20.51 4.82 12.41
CA THR A 112 -21.96 5.05 12.49
C THR A 112 -22.70 3.86 13.08
N THR A 113 -22.31 2.64 12.72
CA THR A 113 -22.97 1.41 13.21
C THR A 113 -22.47 1.00 14.60
N GLN A 114 -21.26 1.41 14.98
CA GLN A 114 -20.55 0.94 16.18
C GLN A 114 -20.47 -0.59 16.26
N ASN A 115 -20.59 -1.27 15.11
CA ASN A 115 -20.52 -2.72 15.03
C ASN A 115 -19.04 -3.15 14.98
N PRO A 116 -18.59 -4.04 15.87
CA PRO A 116 -17.21 -4.53 15.86
C PRO A 116 -16.83 -5.20 14.52
N ILE A 117 -17.81 -5.76 13.79
CA ILE A 117 -17.58 -6.42 12.48
C ILE A 117 -17.16 -5.39 11.45
N ASP A 118 -17.90 -4.28 11.38
CA ASP A 118 -17.60 -3.22 10.44
C ASP A 118 -16.25 -2.56 10.80
N TYR A 119 -15.88 -2.47 12.08
CA TYR A 119 -14.58 -1.95 12.49
C TYR A 119 -13.42 -2.90 12.12
N HIS A 120 -13.59 -4.21 12.35
CA HIS A 120 -12.64 -5.22 11.87
C HIS A 120 -12.40 -5.09 10.36
N ASP A 121 -13.47 -5.01 9.56
CA ASP A 121 -13.37 -4.92 8.09
C ASP A 121 -12.69 -3.62 7.60
N ALA A 122 -12.71 -2.55 8.39
CA ALA A 122 -11.99 -1.30 8.11
C ALA A 122 -10.48 -1.39 8.43
N ILE A 123 -10.12 -2.23 9.40
CA ILE A 123 -8.74 -2.43 9.87
C ILE A 123 -8.00 -3.41 8.98
N VAL A 124 -8.62 -4.53 8.65
CA VAL A 124 -7.98 -5.63 7.93
C VAL A 124 -7.20 -5.19 6.67
N PRO A 125 -7.69 -4.26 5.84
CA PRO A 125 -6.93 -3.77 4.68
C PRO A 125 -5.60 -3.07 5.02
N LEU A 126 -5.37 -2.59 6.26
CA LEU A 126 -4.02 -2.14 6.72
C LEU A 126 -2.99 -3.26 6.66
N HIS A 127 -3.40 -4.49 6.94
CA HIS A 127 -2.52 -5.65 6.95
C HIS A 127 -1.99 -6.02 5.56
N SER A 128 -2.54 -5.42 4.49
CA SER A 128 -2.00 -5.55 3.13
C SER A 128 -0.51 -5.26 3.04
N PHE A 129 0.01 -4.32 3.85
CA PHE A 129 1.46 -4.06 3.95
C PHE A 129 2.26 -5.31 4.34
N ILE A 130 1.78 -6.09 5.32
CA ILE A 130 2.42 -7.32 5.78
C ILE A 130 2.44 -8.34 4.65
N TYR A 131 1.28 -8.60 4.05
CA TYR A 131 1.14 -9.60 2.98
C TYR A 131 1.97 -9.23 1.75
N THR A 132 1.99 -7.96 1.36
CA THR A 132 2.85 -7.48 0.27
C THR A 132 4.32 -7.75 0.56
N ARG A 133 4.80 -7.52 1.79
CA ARG A 133 6.20 -7.79 2.15
C ARG A 133 6.53 -9.29 2.12
N ILE A 134 5.61 -10.13 2.58
CA ILE A 134 5.75 -11.59 2.53
C ILE A 134 5.83 -12.04 1.07
N ILE A 135 4.93 -11.58 0.20
CA ILE A 135 4.94 -11.97 -1.22
C ILE A 135 6.22 -11.46 -1.92
N ILE A 136 6.67 -10.22 -1.66
CA ILE A 136 7.95 -9.73 -2.20
C ILE A 136 9.10 -10.65 -1.79
N PHE A 137 9.14 -11.09 -0.53
CA PHE A 137 10.17 -12.01 -0.07
C PHE A 137 10.07 -13.37 -0.77
N LEU A 138 8.87 -13.98 -0.80
CA LEU A 138 8.63 -15.27 -1.44
C LEU A 138 9.02 -15.24 -2.93
N PHE A 139 8.47 -14.31 -3.70
CA PHE A 139 8.79 -14.16 -5.13
C PHE A 139 10.22 -13.70 -5.35
N GLY A 140 10.80 -12.96 -4.41
CA GLY A 140 12.23 -12.65 -4.39
C GLY A 140 13.10 -13.91 -4.35
N THR A 141 12.70 -14.90 -3.57
CA THR A 141 13.43 -16.16 -3.40
C THR A 141 13.11 -17.22 -4.43
N MET A 142 11.92 -17.16 -5.05
CA MET A 142 11.44 -18.11 -6.07
C MET A 142 11.49 -17.57 -7.50
N GLY A 143 11.99 -16.35 -7.68
CA GLY A 143 12.01 -15.68 -8.98
C GLY A 143 12.89 -16.38 -10.02
N PRO A 144 12.75 -16.01 -11.31
CA PRO A 144 13.41 -16.70 -12.42
C PRO A 144 14.94 -16.50 -12.47
N SER A 145 15.51 -15.72 -11.55
CA SER A 145 16.95 -15.46 -11.47
C SER A 145 17.50 -15.92 -10.11
N LEU A 146 18.76 -16.35 -10.11
CA LEU A 146 19.50 -16.72 -8.90
C LEU A 146 19.84 -15.52 -7.99
N SER A 147 19.64 -14.29 -8.48
CA SER A 147 19.87 -13.06 -7.71
C SER A 147 18.59 -12.62 -7.01
N PHE A 148 18.56 -12.74 -5.67
CA PHE A 148 17.50 -12.23 -4.81
C PHE A 148 17.23 -10.74 -5.08
N SER A 149 18.28 -9.92 -5.13
CA SER A 149 18.19 -8.48 -5.39
C SER A 149 17.55 -8.19 -6.76
N LYS A 150 17.90 -8.94 -7.80
CA LYS A 150 17.27 -8.77 -9.13
C LYS A 150 15.77 -9.10 -9.09
N ASN A 151 15.40 -10.17 -8.38
CA ASN A 151 14.02 -10.61 -8.28
C ASN A 151 13.16 -9.61 -7.49
N VAL A 152 13.59 -9.18 -6.30
CA VAL A 152 12.80 -8.26 -5.44
C VAL A 152 12.69 -6.84 -5.98
N ASN A 153 13.63 -6.41 -6.85
CA ASN A 153 13.55 -5.13 -7.55
C ASN A 153 12.75 -5.19 -8.85
N SER A 154 12.25 -6.36 -9.24
CA SER A 154 11.43 -6.48 -10.43
C SER A 154 10.13 -5.67 -10.27
N PRO A 155 9.81 -4.76 -11.21
CA PRO A 155 8.55 -4.04 -11.21
C PRO A 155 7.34 -4.99 -11.24
N PHE A 156 7.49 -6.14 -11.89
CA PHE A 156 6.48 -7.18 -11.94
C PHE A 156 6.20 -7.77 -10.55
N VAL A 157 7.24 -8.25 -9.85
CA VAL A 157 7.12 -8.80 -8.49
C VAL A 157 6.49 -7.78 -7.54
N TYR A 158 6.89 -6.52 -7.65
CA TYR A 158 6.31 -5.46 -6.81
C TYR A 158 4.83 -5.21 -7.13
N ALA A 159 4.45 -5.13 -8.41
CA ALA A 159 3.06 -4.92 -8.80
C ALA A 159 2.15 -6.07 -8.34
N GLU A 160 2.58 -7.31 -8.55
CA GLU A 160 1.85 -8.50 -8.12
C GLU A 160 1.75 -8.59 -6.60
N ALA A 161 2.84 -8.33 -5.87
CA ALA A 161 2.83 -8.39 -4.41
C ALA A 161 1.92 -7.32 -3.78
N VAL A 162 1.85 -6.13 -4.37
CA VAL A 162 0.93 -5.07 -3.92
C VAL A 162 -0.51 -5.50 -4.15
N PHE A 163 -0.82 -5.96 -5.37
CA PHE A 163 -2.19 -6.34 -5.71
C PHE A 163 -2.64 -7.59 -4.94
N GLY A 164 -1.80 -8.64 -4.91
CA GLY A 164 -2.04 -9.88 -4.17
C GLY A 164 -2.11 -9.67 -2.67
N GLY A 165 -1.21 -8.86 -2.09
CA GLY A 165 -1.25 -8.53 -0.66
C GLY A 165 -2.52 -7.78 -0.26
N ALA A 166 -3.02 -6.90 -1.11
CA ALA A 166 -4.31 -6.24 -0.91
C ALA A 166 -5.49 -7.21 -1.04
N LEU A 167 -5.47 -8.15 -1.99
CA LEU A 167 -6.51 -9.16 -2.13
C LEU A 167 -6.56 -10.12 -0.94
N ILE A 168 -5.41 -10.57 -0.42
CA ILE A 168 -5.35 -11.42 0.78
C ILE A 168 -5.94 -10.66 1.96
N ALA A 169 -5.49 -9.42 2.20
CA ALA A 169 -6.03 -8.60 3.28
C ALA A 169 -7.55 -8.45 3.14
N ILE A 170 -8.04 -7.93 2.02
CA ILE A 170 -9.47 -7.66 1.84
C ILE A 170 -10.29 -8.96 1.83
N GLY A 171 -9.69 -10.09 1.46
CA GLY A 171 -10.31 -11.41 1.58
C GLY A 171 -10.57 -11.86 3.01
N HIS A 172 -9.89 -11.27 3.99
CA HIS A 172 -10.18 -11.49 5.42
C HIS A 172 -11.30 -10.59 5.95
N CYS A 173 -11.81 -9.63 5.17
CA CYS A 173 -13.04 -8.94 5.53
C CYS A 173 -14.20 -9.94 5.62
N THR A 174 -15.11 -9.73 6.57
CA THR A 174 -16.23 -10.64 6.82
C THR A 174 -17.21 -10.75 5.66
N ARG A 175 -17.31 -9.71 4.82
CA ARG A 175 -18.19 -9.67 3.65
C ARG A 175 -17.41 -9.96 2.37
N PRO A 176 -17.73 -11.05 1.63
CA PRO A 176 -17.09 -11.34 0.34
C PRO A 176 -17.25 -10.22 -0.70
N SER A 177 -18.31 -9.41 -0.59
CA SER A 177 -18.54 -8.25 -1.44
C SER A 177 -17.43 -7.19 -1.34
N ALA A 178 -16.64 -7.17 -0.25
CA ALA A 178 -15.51 -6.26 -0.09
C ALA A 178 -14.46 -6.44 -1.20
N ILE A 179 -14.19 -7.68 -1.62
CA ILE A 179 -13.29 -7.98 -2.74
C ILE A 179 -13.83 -7.39 -4.04
N ILE A 180 -15.13 -7.59 -4.30
CA ILE A 180 -15.78 -7.08 -5.53
C ILE A 180 -15.72 -5.55 -5.56
N VAL A 181 -16.07 -4.90 -4.45
CA VAL A 181 -16.01 -3.43 -4.32
C VAL A 181 -14.58 -2.93 -4.49
N TYR A 182 -13.60 -3.59 -3.88
CA TYR A 182 -12.19 -3.26 -4.05
C TYR A 182 -11.76 -3.34 -5.52
N LEU A 183 -12.06 -4.44 -6.21
CA LEU A 183 -11.71 -4.62 -7.62
C LEU A 183 -12.35 -3.54 -8.51
N LEU A 184 -13.60 -3.19 -8.25
CA LEU A 184 -14.30 -2.10 -8.94
C LEU A 184 -13.64 -0.74 -8.66
N LEU A 185 -13.23 -0.48 -7.42
CA LEU A 185 -12.50 0.74 -7.06
C LEU A 185 -11.12 0.81 -7.73
N VAL A 186 -10.35 -0.29 -7.74
CA VAL A 186 -9.06 -0.37 -8.45
C VAL A 186 -9.25 -0.07 -9.93
N HIS A 187 -10.25 -0.70 -10.57
CA HIS A 187 -10.56 -0.45 -11.97
C HIS A 187 -10.97 1.00 -12.22
N ALA A 188 -11.92 1.53 -11.44
CA ALA A 188 -12.42 2.89 -11.57
C ALA A 188 -11.30 3.93 -11.38
N VAL A 189 -10.51 3.78 -10.32
CA VAL A 189 -9.37 4.66 -10.04
C VAL A 189 -8.32 4.58 -11.14
N GLY A 190 -8.03 3.37 -11.65
CA GLY A 190 -7.12 3.18 -12.78
C GLY A 190 -7.61 3.91 -14.03
N ARG A 191 -8.89 3.76 -14.39
CA ARG A 191 -9.50 4.44 -15.54
C ARG A 191 -9.55 5.97 -15.37
N VAL A 192 -9.88 6.46 -14.19
CA VAL A 192 -9.88 7.90 -13.89
C VAL A 192 -8.47 8.47 -13.98
N SER A 193 -7.49 7.77 -13.44
CA SER A 193 -6.09 8.18 -13.50
C SER A 193 -5.58 8.21 -14.93
N THR A 194 -5.93 7.19 -15.74
CA THR A 194 -5.57 7.12 -17.17
C THR A 194 -6.18 8.23 -17.99
N PHE A 195 -7.47 8.46 -17.81
CA PHE A 195 -8.16 9.56 -18.45
C PHE A 195 -7.57 10.93 -18.06
N ALA A 196 -7.38 11.18 -16.77
CA ALA A 196 -6.94 12.47 -16.27
C ALA A 196 -5.53 12.83 -16.74
N GLY A 197 -4.61 11.86 -16.75
CA GLY A 197 -3.26 12.13 -17.23
C GLY A 197 -3.15 12.19 -18.75
N TRP A 198 -3.95 11.43 -19.50
CA TRP A 198 -4.08 11.63 -20.95
C TRP A 198 -4.53 13.07 -21.27
N ARG A 199 -5.59 13.54 -20.60
CA ARG A 199 -6.09 14.93 -20.75
C ARG A 199 -5.03 15.97 -20.40
N ALA A 200 -4.30 15.75 -19.30
CA ALA A 200 -3.20 16.62 -18.89
C ALA A 200 -2.02 16.62 -19.90
N TRP A 201 -1.76 15.49 -20.56
CA TRP A 201 -0.75 15.39 -21.61
C TRP A 201 -1.18 16.12 -22.87
N VAL A 202 -2.39 15.85 -23.39
CA VAL A 202 -2.94 16.51 -24.59
C VAL A 202 -3.00 18.04 -24.42
N GLY A 203 -3.42 18.52 -23.25
CA GLY A 203 -3.45 19.96 -22.96
C GLY A 203 -2.05 20.60 -23.06
N ARG A 204 -1.02 19.90 -22.57
CA ARG A 204 0.38 20.38 -22.59
C ARG A 204 1.02 20.33 -23.98
N THR A 205 0.68 19.34 -24.82
CA THR A 205 1.30 19.16 -26.13
C THR A 205 0.71 20.04 -27.23
N LYS A 206 -0.46 20.65 -26.99
CA LYS A 206 -1.03 21.66 -27.89
C LYS A 206 -0.19 22.95 -27.92
N LYS A 207 -0.23 23.65 -29.05
CA LYS A 207 0.35 24.99 -29.21
C LYS A 207 -0.77 26.00 -29.54
N PRO A 208 -1.08 26.98 -28.66
CA PRO A 208 -0.52 27.16 -27.32
C PRO A 208 -0.97 26.06 -26.33
N PRO A 209 -0.21 25.81 -25.24
CA PRO A 209 -0.63 24.89 -24.19
C PRO A 209 -1.96 25.31 -23.58
N GLN A 210 -2.85 24.35 -23.37
CA GLN A 210 -4.18 24.57 -22.83
C GLN A 210 -4.25 24.14 -21.36
N ASP A 211 -5.00 24.89 -20.55
CA ASP A 211 -5.30 24.52 -19.17
C ASP A 211 -6.07 23.18 -19.15
N PRO A 212 -5.58 22.15 -18.43
CA PRO A 212 -6.28 20.86 -18.33
C PRO A 212 -7.62 20.92 -17.59
N GLY A 213 -7.95 22.05 -16.95
CA GLY A 213 -9.22 22.29 -16.28
C GLY A 213 -9.20 21.93 -14.78
N LEU A 214 -10.18 22.45 -14.04
CA LEU A 214 -10.26 22.34 -12.58
C LEU A 214 -10.31 20.88 -12.09
N LEU A 215 -11.10 20.03 -12.73
CA LEU A 215 -11.23 18.61 -12.37
C LEU A 215 -9.88 17.88 -12.42
N VAL A 216 -9.10 18.09 -13.47
CA VAL A 216 -7.80 17.44 -13.65
C VAL A 216 -6.81 17.94 -12.59
N LYS A 217 -6.86 19.23 -12.23
CA LYS A 217 -6.07 19.80 -11.13
C LYS A 217 -6.44 19.19 -9.77
N ILE A 218 -7.73 18.98 -9.50
CA ILE A 218 -8.22 18.33 -8.27
C ILE A 218 -7.76 16.88 -8.22
N LEU A 219 -7.98 16.09 -9.27
CA LEU A 219 -7.56 14.69 -9.33
C LEU A 219 -6.04 14.55 -9.14
N LYS A 220 -5.27 15.47 -9.74
CA LYS A 220 -3.83 15.56 -9.50
C LYS A 220 -3.55 15.87 -8.04
N PHE A 221 -4.21 16.86 -7.44
CA PHE A 221 -3.97 17.26 -6.05
C PHE A 221 -4.23 16.12 -5.06
N VAL A 222 -5.37 15.42 -5.22
CA VAL A 222 -5.81 14.34 -4.33
C VAL A 222 -4.93 13.09 -4.43
N GLY A 223 -4.12 12.95 -5.48
CA GLY A 223 -3.13 11.87 -5.57
C GLY A 223 -3.40 10.83 -6.64
N PHE A 224 -4.39 11.02 -7.53
CA PHE A 224 -4.76 10.03 -8.55
C PHE A 224 -3.64 9.83 -9.58
N PHE A 225 -2.98 10.91 -10.00
CA PHE A 225 -1.89 10.85 -10.97
C PHE A 225 -0.87 12.00 -10.80
N LYS A 226 0.28 11.93 -11.48
CA LYS A 226 1.31 12.98 -11.53
C LYS A 226 1.53 13.42 -12.98
N ASP A 227 1.88 14.70 -13.16
CA ASP A 227 2.37 15.22 -14.45
C ASP A 227 3.78 14.71 -14.70
N HIS A 228 3.91 13.61 -15.43
CA HIS A 228 5.13 13.20 -16.10
C HIS A 228 4.78 12.31 -17.31
N GLU A 229 5.74 12.10 -18.20
CA GLU A 229 5.68 11.27 -19.41
C GLU A 229 5.48 9.75 -19.13
N ASP A 230 5.31 9.37 -17.86
CA ASP A 230 5.16 8.01 -17.31
C ASP A 230 3.95 7.19 -17.82
N TRP A 231 3.23 7.67 -18.83
CA TRP A 231 2.28 6.82 -19.58
C TRP A 231 3.01 5.78 -20.41
N ALA A 232 4.27 6.05 -20.79
CA ALA A 232 5.07 5.21 -21.68
C ALA A 232 6.48 4.86 -21.14
N ASP A 233 7.03 5.61 -20.18
CA ASP A 233 8.40 5.37 -19.69
C ASP A 233 8.42 4.54 -18.40
N GLU A 234 8.86 3.29 -18.51
CA GLU A 234 9.20 2.35 -17.43
C GLU A 234 10.49 2.75 -16.68
N LYS A 235 10.72 4.03 -16.43
CA LYS A 235 11.95 4.43 -15.74
C LYS A 235 11.83 4.11 -14.24
N VAL A 236 12.33 2.93 -13.88
CA VAL A 236 12.66 2.53 -12.50
C VAL A 236 13.44 3.67 -11.84
N ALA A 237 13.05 4.06 -10.62
CA ALA A 237 13.80 5.08 -9.87
C ALA A 237 15.29 4.73 -9.85
N SER A 238 16.15 5.71 -10.13
CA SER A 238 17.59 5.50 -10.08
C SER A 238 18.02 5.09 -8.67
N SER A 239 18.97 4.17 -8.58
CA SER A 239 19.53 3.69 -7.29
C SER A 239 20.16 4.80 -6.45
N HIS A 240 20.42 5.97 -7.05
CA HIS A 240 20.92 7.18 -6.39
C HIS A 240 19.83 7.95 -5.63
N GLU A 241 18.55 7.85 -6.01
CA GLU A 241 17.44 8.56 -5.35
C GLU A 241 16.82 7.73 -4.21
N THR A 242 16.84 6.40 -4.34
CA THR A 242 16.33 5.48 -3.33
C THR A 242 17.12 4.17 -3.36
N PRO A 243 17.56 3.61 -2.21
CA PRO A 243 18.18 2.30 -2.18
C PRO A 243 17.20 1.26 -2.70
N GLN A 244 17.66 0.43 -3.63
CA GLN A 244 16.90 -0.68 -4.20
C GLN A 244 16.62 -1.76 -3.13
N ILE A 245 15.51 -2.47 -3.28
CA ILE A 245 15.10 -3.61 -2.46
C ILE A 245 16.18 -4.71 -2.51
N GLY A 246 16.47 -5.41 -1.41
CA GLY A 246 17.41 -6.53 -1.47
C GLY A 246 18.89 -6.15 -1.32
N ASN A 247 19.21 -4.92 -0.91
CA ASN A 247 20.58 -4.45 -0.69
C ASN A 247 20.83 -3.92 0.74
N LEU A 248 19.85 -3.99 1.63
CA LEU A 248 19.96 -3.62 3.04
C LEU A 248 20.55 -4.77 3.88
N PRO A 249 21.11 -4.48 5.08
CA PRO A 249 21.73 -5.49 5.93
C PRO A 249 20.90 -6.76 6.18
N MET A 250 19.59 -6.60 6.43
CA MET A 250 18.69 -7.73 6.68
C MET A 250 18.34 -8.55 5.42
N ASP A 251 18.61 -8.05 4.21
CA ASP A 251 18.35 -8.78 2.97
C ASP A 251 19.34 -9.92 2.73
N LYS A 252 20.45 -9.95 3.48
CA LYS A 252 21.38 -11.08 3.49
C LYS A 252 20.67 -12.41 3.71
N LEU A 253 19.60 -12.42 4.51
CA LEU A 253 18.78 -13.62 4.73
C LEU A 253 18.11 -14.09 3.43
N GLY A 254 17.56 -13.17 2.63
CA GLY A 254 17.00 -13.50 1.32
C GLY A 254 18.05 -14.02 0.36
N HIS A 255 19.22 -13.38 0.31
CA HIS A 255 20.36 -13.86 -0.50
C HIS A 255 20.83 -15.25 -0.10
N GLN A 256 20.92 -15.55 1.20
CA GLN A 256 21.27 -16.88 1.70
C GLN A 256 20.21 -17.90 1.32
N TYR A 257 18.93 -17.57 1.53
CA TYR A 257 17.83 -18.49 1.26
C TYR A 257 17.74 -18.86 -0.23
N THR A 258 17.91 -17.90 -1.15
CA THR A 258 17.94 -18.17 -2.59
C THR A 258 19.08 -19.11 -2.99
N ARG A 259 20.18 -19.19 -2.22
CA ARG A 259 21.33 -20.07 -2.51
C ARG A 259 21.20 -21.48 -1.96
N LEU A 260 20.32 -21.71 -0.98
CA LEU A 260 20.14 -23.02 -0.31
C LEU A 260 19.74 -24.16 -1.27
N GLY A 261 19.31 -23.86 -2.51
CA GLY A 261 19.01 -24.86 -3.55
C GLY A 261 20.09 -25.06 -4.62
N PHE A 262 21.21 -24.33 -4.55
CA PHE A 262 22.26 -24.33 -5.59
C PHE A 262 23.67 -24.61 -5.05
N GLU A 263 23.85 -24.62 -3.73
CA GLU A 263 25.07 -25.08 -3.06
C GLU A 263 24.94 -26.58 -2.76
N GLY A 264 25.01 -27.40 -3.82
CA GLY A 264 25.06 -28.86 -3.79
C GLY A 264 26.05 -29.39 -4.82
#